data_AF-A0A942WIM7-F1
#
_entry.id   AF-A0A942WIM7-F1
#
_cell.length_a   1.000
_cell.length_b   1.000
_cell.length_c   1.000
_cell.angle_alpha   90.00
_cell.angle_beta   90.00
_cell.angle_gamma   90.00
#
_symmetry.space_group_name_H-M   'P 1'
#
loop_
_entity.id
_entity.type
_entity.pdbx_description
1 polymer ?
#
loop_
_entity_poly.entity_id
_entity_poly.type
_entity_poly.pdbx_seq_one_letter_code
_entity_poly.pdbx_strand_id
1 'polypeptide(L)'
;MLRMNDASKLLMLKGFYDSYHIPTGFLPNYEFNGNREMKSLTALLKENNLGISAVQFNKKLLSSGILEEKERQSSKGRVKKFKSLTEKGLKYGENAVSPHNQKEVQPLYYSDTFNELFEMVMTA
;
A
#
# COMPACT_ATOMS: atom_id res chain seq x y z
N MET A 1 -7.86 7.69 -8.50
CA MET A 1 -6.79 6.78 -9.00
C MET A 1 -6.24 5.95 -7.83
N LEU A 2 -5.82 4.68 -8.04
CA LEU A 2 -5.32 3.79 -6.97
C LEU A 2 -3.89 4.11 -6.50
N ARG A 3 -3.12 4.93 -7.24
CA ARG A 3 -1.75 5.36 -6.91
C ARG A 3 -0.82 4.18 -6.61
N MET A 4 -0.92 3.15 -7.45
CA MET A 4 -0.18 1.90 -7.31
C MET A 4 1.32 2.14 -7.51
N ASN A 5 2.14 1.39 -6.79
CA ASN A 5 3.59 1.42 -7.00
C ASN A 5 4.02 0.78 -8.31
N ASP A 6 5.26 0.99 -8.71
CA ASP A 6 5.77 0.54 -9.99
C ASP A 6 5.97 -0.96 -10.03
N ALA A 7 6.31 -1.63 -8.92
CA ALA A 7 6.33 -3.11 -8.86
C ALA A 7 4.95 -3.69 -9.21
N SER A 8 3.89 -3.08 -8.69
CA SER A 8 2.52 -3.50 -9.00
C SER A 8 2.16 -3.25 -10.46
N LYS A 9 2.56 -2.10 -11.03
CA LYS A 9 2.34 -1.81 -12.46
C LYS A 9 3.11 -2.79 -13.34
N LEU A 10 4.35 -3.10 -13.00
CA LEU A 10 5.17 -4.09 -13.70
C LEU A 10 4.55 -5.48 -13.65
N LEU A 11 4.03 -5.89 -12.50
CA LEU A 11 3.32 -7.16 -12.36
C LEU A 11 2.08 -7.22 -13.25
N MET A 12 1.29 -6.15 -13.30
CA MET A 12 0.12 -6.06 -14.17
C MET A 12 0.51 -6.08 -15.65
N LEU A 13 1.55 -5.33 -16.02
CA LEU A 13 2.05 -5.27 -17.39
C LEU A 13 2.56 -6.63 -17.84
N LYS A 14 3.31 -7.34 -16.98
CA LYS A 14 3.74 -8.71 -17.22
C LYS A 14 2.55 -9.63 -17.46
N GLY A 15 1.54 -9.57 -16.59
CA GLY A 15 0.32 -10.36 -16.75
C GLY A 15 -0.43 -10.07 -18.06
N PHE A 16 -0.44 -8.81 -18.50
CA PHE A 16 -1.01 -8.43 -19.80
C PHE A 16 -0.25 -9.08 -20.95
N TYR A 17 1.08 -8.94 -21.03
CA TYR A 17 1.88 -9.56 -22.09
C TYR A 17 1.77 -11.08 -22.10
N ASP A 18 1.80 -11.71 -20.93
CA ASP A 18 1.64 -13.16 -20.78
C ASP A 18 0.29 -13.63 -21.35
N SER A 19 -0.78 -12.84 -21.24
CA SER A 19 -2.12 -13.16 -21.79
C SER A 19 -2.19 -13.19 -23.33
N TYR A 20 -1.22 -12.55 -24.00
CA TYR A 20 -1.06 -12.58 -25.46
C TYR A 20 0.13 -13.45 -25.89
N HIS A 21 0.72 -14.22 -24.98
CA HIS A 21 1.92 -15.04 -25.22
C HIS A 21 3.12 -14.26 -25.76
N ILE A 22 3.25 -12.98 -25.38
CA ILE A 22 4.36 -12.13 -25.78
C ILE A 22 5.50 -12.27 -24.75
N PRO A 23 6.77 -12.46 -25.17
CA PRO A 23 7.89 -12.59 -24.25
C PRO A 23 8.07 -11.38 -23.33
N THR A 24 8.17 -11.60 -22.02
CA THR A 24 8.32 -10.54 -21.00
C THR A 24 9.75 -10.29 -20.54
N GLY A 25 10.75 -10.87 -21.22
CA GLY A 25 12.17 -10.76 -20.85
C GLY A 25 12.76 -9.35 -20.90
N PHE A 26 12.06 -8.40 -21.52
CA PHE A 26 12.45 -6.98 -21.53
C PHE A 26 11.93 -6.21 -20.30
N LEU A 27 11.00 -6.77 -19.52
CA LEU A 27 10.49 -6.13 -18.32
C LEU A 27 11.47 -6.30 -17.16
N PRO A 28 11.74 -5.25 -16.37
CA PRO A 28 12.52 -5.38 -15.15
C PRO A 28 11.76 -6.24 -14.13
N ASN A 29 12.49 -7.13 -13.46
CA ASN A 29 11.95 -7.99 -12.38
C ASN A 29 12.05 -7.32 -11.00
N TYR A 30 12.38 -6.03 -10.93
CA TYR A 30 12.53 -5.25 -9.71
C TYR A 30 11.99 -3.85 -9.91
N GLU A 31 11.56 -3.23 -8.81
CA GLU A 31 11.24 -1.81 -8.73
C GLU A 31 12.40 -1.07 -8.06
N PHE A 32 12.72 0.12 -8.56
CA PHE A 32 13.66 1.01 -7.88
C PHE A 32 12.88 1.96 -6.96
N ASN A 33 12.61 1.53 -5.73
CA ASN A 33 12.00 2.37 -4.69
C ASN A 33 13.03 3.09 -3.81
N GLY A 34 14.26 3.24 -4.30
CA GLY A 34 15.40 3.75 -3.51
C GLY A 34 15.95 2.74 -2.50
N ASN A 35 15.73 1.44 -2.70
CA ASN A 35 16.10 0.35 -1.77
C ASN A 35 15.48 0.49 -0.37
N ARG A 36 14.31 1.12 -0.29
CA ARG A 36 13.60 1.34 0.97
C ARG A 36 12.86 0.07 1.37
N GLU A 37 13.13 -0.43 2.57
CA GLU A 37 12.42 -1.59 3.10
C GLU A 37 10.97 -1.21 3.42
N MET A 38 10.02 -1.90 2.78
CA MET A 38 8.59 -1.69 3.00
C MET A 38 7.96 -2.84 3.77
N LYS A 39 7.13 -2.51 4.75
CA LYS A 39 6.44 -3.49 5.59
C LYS A 39 4.98 -3.14 5.81
N SER A 40 4.22 -4.14 6.25
CA SER A 40 2.84 -3.92 6.68
C SER A 40 2.79 -3.07 7.96
N LEU A 41 1.70 -2.32 8.15
CA LEU A 41 1.47 -1.54 9.36
C LEU A 41 1.60 -2.38 10.64
N THR A 42 1.00 -3.57 10.64
CA THR A 42 1.05 -4.48 11.79
C THR A 42 2.47 -4.93 12.10
N ALA A 43 3.29 -5.21 11.07
CA ALA A 43 4.69 -5.58 11.27
C ALA A 43 5.47 -4.42 11.92
N LEU A 44 5.34 -3.21 11.39
CA LEU A 44 6.08 -2.05 11.91
C LEU A 44 5.66 -1.65 13.31
N LEU A 45 4.36 -1.70 13.63
CA LEU A 45 3.89 -1.43 15.00
C LEU A 45 4.45 -2.45 16.01
N LYS A 46 4.58 -3.72 15.60
CA LYS A 46 5.14 -4.79 16.42
C LYS A 46 6.66 -4.65 16.57
N GLU A 47 7.38 -4.44 15.47
CA GLU A 47 8.84 -4.28 15.46
C GLU A 47 9.31 -3.08 16.31
N ASN A 48 8.54 -1.98 16.30
CA ASN A 48 8.85 -0.78 17.09
C ASN A 48 8.22 -0.82 18.50
N ASN A 49 7.55 -1.90 18.90
CA ASN A 49 6.92 -2.07 20.23
C ASN A 49 5.96 -0.94 20.66
N LEU A 50 5.16 -0.42 19.73
CA LEU A 50 4.40 0.83 19.92
C LEU A 50 3.06 0.66 20.68
N GLY A 51 2.73 -0.54 21.16
CA GLY A 51 1.58 -0.82 22.04
C GLY A 51 0.18 -0.56 21.47
N ILE A 52 0.06 0.05 20.29
CA ILE A 52 -1.21 0.36 19.63
C ILE A 52 -1.57 -0.72 18.60
N SER A 53 -2.85 -1.05 18.50
CA SER A 53 -3.31 -1.95 17.45
C SER A 53 -3.31 -1.27 16.07
N ALA A 54 -3.07 -2.05 15.02
CA ALA A 54 -3.18 -1.58 13.64
C ALA A 54 -4.57 -1.00 13.33
N VAL A 55 -5.63 -1.50 13.97
CA VAL A 55 -7.00 -0.97 13.81
C VAL A 55 -7.10 0.45 14.36
N GLN A 56 -6.59 0.69 15.58
CA GLN A 56 -6.61 2.02 16.19
C GLN A 56 -5.73 3.01 15.42
N PHE A 57 -4.52 2.59 15.02
CA PHE A 57 -3.62 3.47 14.29
C PHE A 57 -4.14 3.80 12.88
N ASN A 58 -4.78 2.86 12.19
CA ASN A 58 -5.47 3.14 10.92
C ASN A 58 -6.55 4.24 11.06
N LYS A 59 -7.29 4.29 12.17
CA LYS A 59 -8.28 5.36 12.41
C LYS A 59 -7.60 6.72 12.50
N LYS A 60 -6.44 6.81 13.16
CA LYS A 60 -5.65 8.05 13.25
C LYS A 60 -5.04 8.45 11.91
N LEU A 61 -4.59 7.48 11.12
CA LEU A 61 -4.10 7.73 9.75
C LEU A 61 -5.20 8.26 8.82
N LEU A 62 -6.44 7.79 8.99
CA LEU A 62 -7.60 8.33 8.27
C LEU A 62 -7.92 9.76 8.72
N SER A 63 -7.95 10.02 10.03
CA SER A 63 -8.25 11.37 10.55
C SER A 63 -7.19 12.41 10.20
N SER A 64 -5.92 12.00 10.10
CA SER A 64 -4.80 12.87 9.66
C SER A 64 -4.73 13.03 8.13
N GLY A 65 -5.57 12.34 7.36
CA GLY A 65 -5.59 12.40 5.90
C GLY A 65 -4.39 11.72 5.22
N ILE A 66 -3.66 10.87 5.95
CA ILE A 66 -2.60 10.01 5.40
C ILE A 66 -3.19 8.84 4.63
N LEU A 67 -4.29 8.29 5.14
CA LEU A 67 -5.10 7.29 4.45
C LEU A 67 -6.42 7.89 3.95
N GLU A 68 -6.91 7.32 2.86
CA GLU A 68 -8.28 7.47 2.39
C GLU A 68 -8.97 6.10 2.33
N GLU A 69 -10.29 6.08 2.56
CA GLU A 69 -11.10 4.90 2.32
C GLU A 69 -11.59 4.92 0.86
N LYS A 70 -11.38 3.81 0.16
CA LYS A 70 -11.86 3.59 -1.20
C LYS A 70 -12.82 2.42 -1.21
N GLU A 71 -13.68 2.42 -2.23
CA GLU A 71 -14.72 1.42 -2.39
C GLU A 71 -14.57 0.68 -3.71
N ARG A 72 -15.02 -0.57 -3.70
CA ARG A 72 -15.26 -1.34 -4.91
C ARG A 72 -16.49 -2.20 -4.77
N GLN A 73 -17.04 -2.63 -5.89
CA GLN A 73 -18.03 -3.69 -5.91
C GLN A 73 -17.35 -5.06 -5.78
N SER A 74 -17.92 -5.92 -4.94
CA SER A 74 -17.60 -7.34 -4.93
C SER A 74 -18.31 -8.07 -6.07
N SER A 75 -17.84 -9.28 -6.40
CA SER A 75 -18.51 -10.16 -7.36
C SER A 75 -19.95 -10.51 -6.99
N LYS A 76 -20.34 -10.31 -5.72
CA LYS A 76 -21.69 -10.53 -5.20
C LYS A 76 -22.49 -9.21 -5.05
N GLY A 77 -22.08 -8.14 -5.71
CA GLY A 77 -22.77 -6.83 -5.70
C GLY A 77 -22.63 -6.01 -4.42
N ARG A 78 -22.02 -6.55 -3.35
CA ARG A 78 -21.78 -5.80 -2.11
C ARG A 78 -20.61 -4.83 -2.27
N VAL A 79 -20.75 -3.63 -1.70
CA VAL A 79 -19.66 -2.66 -1.59
C VAL A 79 -18.63 -3.16 -0.57
N LYS A 80 -17.35 -3.15 -0.96
CA LYS A 80 -16.21 -3.44 -0.10
C LYS A 80 -15.33 -2.21 0.01
N LYS A 81 -14.94 -1.89 1.25
CA LYS A 81 -14.06 -0.78 1.59
C LYS A 81 -12.63 -1.27 1.80
N PHE A 82 -11.68 -0.53 1.28
CA PHE A 82 -10.24 -0.75 1.45
C PHE A 82 -9.53 0.58 1.69
N LYS A 83 -8.29 0.52 2.19
CA LYS A 83 -7.51 1.72 2.53
C LYS A 83 -6.48 1.96 1.45
N SER A 84 -6.17 3.22 1.19
CA SER A 84 -5.16 3.65 0.23
C SER A 84 -4.40 4.83 0.83
N LEU A 85 -3.09 4.90 0.62
CA LEU A 85 -2.34 6.12 0.90
C LEU A 85 -2.83 7.23 -0.02
N THR A 86 -3.03 8.40 0.57
CA THR A 86 -3.24 9.66 -0.14
C THR A 86 -1.92 10.18 -0.69
N GLU A 87 -1.94 11.28 -1.45
CA GLU A 87 -0.70 11.94 -1.89
C GLU A 87 0.20 12.35 -0.73
N LYS A 88 -0.37 12.76 0.41
CA LYS A 88 0.38 13.04 1.63
C LYS A 88 0.99 11.76 2.23
N GLY A 89 0.24 10.66 2.18
CA GLY A 89 0.68 9.37 2.71
C GLY A 89 1.80 8.70 1.92
N LEU A 90 1.92 8.98 0.61
CA LEU A 90 2.96 8.41 -0.24
C LEU A 90 4.39 8.81 0.16
N LYS A 91 4.56 9.85 0.99
CA LYS A 91 5.85 10.17 1.61
C LYS A 91 6.37 9.02 2.50
N TYR A 92 5.45 8.31 3.16
CA TYR A 92 5.75 7.31 4.19
C TYR A 92 5.55 5.87 3.73
N GLY A 93 5.15 5.67 2.47
CA GLY A 93 4.90 4.33 1.96
C GLY A 93 4.38 4.30 0.54
N GLU A 94 3.90 3.13 0.14
CA GLU A 94 3.41 2.86 -1.18
C GLU A 94 2.11 2.05 -1.15
N ASN A 95 1.32 2.16 -2.22
CA ASN A 95 0.15 1.33 -2.41
C ASN A 95 0.52 0.13 -3.30
N ALA A 96 0.75 -1.03 -2.68
CA ALA A 96 0.94 -2.28 -3.41
C ALA A 96 -0.42 -2.88 -3.82
N VAL A 97 -0.46 -3.67 -4.89
CA VAL A 97 -1.66 -4.46 -5.23
C VAL A 97 -1.99 -5.39 -4.08
N SER A 98 -3.26 -5.43 -3.70
CA SER A 98 -3.73 -6.40 -2.72
C SER A 98 -3.59 -7.82 -3.29
N PRO A 99 -2.93 -8.75 -2.57
CA PRO A 99 -2.84 -10.15 -2.99
C PRO A 99 -4.22 -10.83 -3.06
N HIS A 100 -5.23 -10.27 -2.37
CA HIS A 100 -6.59 -10.79 -2.37
C HIS A 100 -7.45 -10.26 -3.53
N ASN A 101 -7.13 -9.08 -4.06
CA ASN A 101 -7.89 -8.50 -5.16
C ASN A 101 -7.12 -7.42 -5.92
N GLN A 102 -6.89 -7.64 -7.21
CA GLN A 102 -6.18 -6.69 -8.08
C GLN A 102 -6.88 -5.33 -8.24
N LYS A 103 -8.16 -5.20 -7.87
CA LYS A 103 -8.91 -3.92 -7.86
C LYS A 103 -8.77 -3.15 -6.55
N GLU A 104 -7.97 -3.65 -5.61
CA GLU A 104 -7.67 -3.02 -4.33
C GLU A 104 -6.18 -2.78 -4.22
N VAL A 105 -5.82 -1.83 -3.35
CA VAL A 105 -4.45 -1.66 -2.89
C VAL A 105 -4.34 -1.97 -1.40
N GLN A 106 -3.13 -2.31 -0.99
CA GLN A 106 -2.71 -2.44 0.39
C GLN A 106 -1.57 -1.44 0.64
N PRO A 107 -1.76 -0.48 1.57
CA PRO A 107 -0.68 0.37 2.04
C PRO A 107 0.44 -0.46 2.67
N LEU A 108 1.66 -0.28 2.17
CA LEU A 108 2.90 -0.67 2.81
C LEU A 108 3.65 0.60 3.19
N TYR A 109 4.40 0.56 4.28
CA TYR A 109 5.08 1.73 4.83
C TYR A 109 6.58 1.49 4.83
N TYR A 110 7.34 2.55 4.58
CA TYR A 110 8.79 2.49 4.62
C TYR A 110 9.27 2.41 6.07
N SER A 111 10.17 1.47 6.35
CA SER A 111 10.68 1.20 7.69
C SER A 111 11.50 2.38 8.24
N ASP A 112 12.21 3.09 7.37
CA ASP A 112 13.08 4.24 7.69
C ASP A 112 12.32 5.50 8.14
N THR A 113 11.07 5.69 7.72
CA THR A 113 10.24 6.88 8.00
C THR A 113 9.02 6.57 8.85
N PHE A 114 8.87 5.33 9.30
CA PHE A 114 7.71 4.90 10.06
C PHE A 114 7.59 5.59 11.42
N ASN A 115 8.70 5.81 12.12
CA ASN A 115 8.69 6.49 13.42
C ASN A 115 8.29 7.97 13.28
N GLU A 116 8.75 8.66 12.22
CA GLU A 116 8.31 10.03 11.91
C GLU A 116 6.79 10.08 11.65
N LEU A 117 6.27 9.14 10.86
CA LEU A 117 4.84 9.01 10.62
C LEU A 117 4.07 8.77 11.92
N PHE A 118 4.58 7.87 12.77
CA PHE A 118 3.96 7.52 14.03
C PHE A 118 3.85 8.73 14.95
N GLU A 119 4.95 9.45 15.18
CA GLU A 119 4.97 10.64 16.03
C GLU A 119 4.00 11.69 15.51
N MET A 120 4.08 12.04 14.21
CA MET A 120 3.22 13.04 13.60
C MET A 120 1.73 12.74 13.78
N VAL A 121 1.33 11.47 13.61
CA VAL A 121 -0.07 11.03 13.71
C VAL A 121 -0.55 10.88 15.16
N MET A 122 0.37 10.66 16.10
CA MET A 122 0.05 10.52 17.52
C MET A 122 -0.01 11.87 18.25
N THR A 123 0.72 12.88 17.78
CA THR A 123 0.68 14.26 18.31
C THR A 123 -0.37 15.16 17.68
N ALA A 124 -0.96 14.76 16.54
CA ALA A 124 -2.07 15.43 15.88
C ALA A 124 -3.43 15.06 16.50
#